data_AF-A0A1R3L5P3-F1
#
_entry.id   AF-A0A1R3L5P3-F1
#
_cell.length_a   1.000
_cell.length_b   1.000
_cell.length_c   1.000
_cell.angle_alpha   90.00
_cell.angle_beta   90.00
_cell.angle_gamma   90.00
#
_symmetry.space_group_name_H-M   'P 1'
#
loop_
_entity.id
_entity.type
_entity.pdbx_description
1 polymer ?
#
loop_
_entity_poly.entity_id
_entity_poly.type
_entity_poly.pdbx_seq_one_letter_code
_entity_poly.pdbx_strand_id
1 'polypeptide(L)'
;MLPPTSPTAKLAARHLQTAPATVTLPMKTLWLVVYIVDAVLVFFFIPFAMFYYEGDQDKSVAKRLRSALLWVLASAVVCALALGILYGLIGKVDFTVRHLSSSATSFPSTWSEFSSSQPCIGQSARQCDAYTASPSSETTWTMRATFPEYVVALATIVGSVLFTIFGGVGIACFPLGLIFSFIRRPKAVITRSQYIKEATELGKKARELKKAAEALHQEERSGSKGRKWRKNVKAIEKELLLLEDDMKALEEMYPQGEKAETTWALTVLGYLGKLILGILGLIVSVAWVAHIIIYSLINPPLSPFLNEVFIKLDDVWGLLGTAAFAFFCFYLLIAVIAGAMMLGLRLVFITIHPMKWGATLMNSFLFNVGLILLCSISVIQFCATAFAAYAQATAAQEIFGHTLQSLRGIKYLYKYNVFQYGFVGLAILTIFYYAAFGWRKRKPRARFQLSS
;
A
#
# COMPACT_ATOMS: atom_id res chain seq x y z
N MET A 1 9.17 -44.75 -14.75
CA MET A 1 10.57 -44.40 -14.46
C MET A 1 11.45 -45.13 -15.46
N LEU A 2 12.08 -44.40 -16.40
CA LEU A 2 13.09 -44.95 -17.31
C LEU A 2 14.47 -44.82 -16.63
N PRO A 3 15.38 -45.79 -16.79
CA PRO A 3 16.70 -45.75 -16.16
C PRO A 3 17.58 -44.63 -16.75
N PRO A 4 18.50 -44.05 -15.97
CA PRO A 4 19.16 -42.77 -16.28
C PRO A 4 20.30 -42.86 -17.32
N THR A 5 20.44 -43.96 -18.04
CA THR A 5 21.64 -44.25 -18.86
C THR A 5 21.39 -44.33 -20.37
N SER A 6 20.17 -44.12 -20.86
CA SER A 6 19.94 -44.14 -22.32
C SER A 6 20.49 -42.85 -22.99
N PRO A 7 21.14 -42.96 -24.16
CA PRO A 7 21.59 -41.78 -24.93
C PRO A 7 20.43 -40.87 -25.35
N THR A 8 19.21 -41.40 -25.44
CA THR A 8 17.97 -40.65 -25.66
C THR A 8 17.59 -39.76 -24.48
N ALA A 9 17.88 -40.16 -23.22
CA ALA A 9 17.66 -39.32 -22.04
C ALA A 9 18.64 -38.14 -21.98
N LYS A 10 19.88 -38.32 -22.44
CA LYS A 10 20.86 -37.23 -22.55
C LYS A 10 20.54 -36.24 -23.68
N LEU A 11 19.96 -36.72 -24.79
CA LEU A 11 19.46 -35.87 -25.88
C LEU A 11 18.18 -35.12 -25.46
N ALA A 12 17.25 -35.77 -24.75
CA ALA A 12 16.07 -35.10 -24.18
C ALA A 12 16.46 -34.06 -23.12
N ALA A 13 17.47 -34.34 -22.29
CA ALA A 13 18.01 -33.35 -21.35
C ALA A 13 18.67 -32.16 -22.07
N ARG A 14 19.39 -32.40 -23.17
CA ARG A 14 19.98 -31.33 -23.99
C ARG A 14 18.93 -30.51 -24.76
N HIS A 15 17.83 -31.11 -25.19
CA HIS A 15 16.73 -30.40 -25.85
C HIS A 15 15.78 -29.69 -24.85
N LEU A 16 15.66 -30.15 -23.60
CA LEU A 16 15.01 -29.36 -22.53
C LEU A 16 15.91 -28.24 -22.01
N GLN A 17 17.23 -28.35 -22.16
CA GLN A 17 18.20 -27.29 -21.87
C GLN A 17 18.31 -26.21 -22.97
N THR A 18 17.43 -26.24 -23.96
CA THR A 18 17.19 -25.11 -24.87
C THR A 18 15.84 -24.43 -24.61
N ALA A 19 15.33 -24.50 -23.37
CA ALA A 19 14.43 -23.46 -22.88
C ALA A 19 15.23 -22.14 -22.77
N PRO A 20 14.66 -20.96 -23.10
CA PRO A 20 15.34 -19.67 -23.04
C PRO A 20 15.53 -19.20 -21.57
N ALA A 21 16.18 -20.02 -20.75
CA ALA A 21 16.21 -19.91 -19.30
C ALA A 21 17.62 -19.66 -18.72
N THR A 22 18.62 -19.39 -19.57
CA THR A 22 19.96 -18.94 -19.14
C THR A 22 20.25 -17.48 -19.52
N VAL A 23 19.39 -16.83 -20.30
CA VAL A 23 19.51 -15.40 -20.68
C VAL A 23 18.39 -14.54 -20.06
N THR A 24 17.42 -15.15 -19.38
CA THR A 24 16.34 -14.44 -18.69
C THR A 24 16.77 -14.09 -17.27
N LEU A 25 16.71 -12.80 -16.94
CA LEU A 25 17.00 -12.28 -15.60
C LEU A 25 16.16 -13.05 -14.56
N PRO A 26 16.71 -13.54 -13.44
CA PRO A 26 15.99 -14.39 -12.48
C PRO A 26 14.97 -13.56 -11.67
N MET A 27 13.80 -13.29 -12.29
CA MET A 27 12.77 -12.40 -11.77
C MET A 27 12.26 -12.82 -10.39
N LYS A 28 12.05 -14.12 -10.17
CA LYS A 28 11.57 -14.65 -8.87
C LYS A 28 12.54 -14.34 -7.74
N THR A 29 13.84 -14.53 -7.99
CA THR A 29 14.90 -14.22 -7.03
C THR A 29 14.99 -12.71 -6.78
N LEU A 30 14.90 -11.89 -7.83
CA LEU A 30 14.95 -10.43 -7.69
C LEU A 30 13.78 -9.88 -6.88
N TRP A 31 12.56 -10.34 -7.14
CA TRP A 31 11.39 -9.97 -6.34
C TRP A 31 11.57 -10.35 -4.87
N LEU A 32 12.07 -11.56 -4.60
CA LEU A 32 12.34 -12.02 -3.24
C LEU A 32 13.41 -11.15 -2.54
N VAL A 33 14.48 -10.78 -3.24
CA VAL A 33 15.51 -9.85 -2.71
C VAL A 33 14.89 -8.49 -2.39
N VAL A 34 14.09 -7.92 -3.29
CA VAL A 34 13.41 -6.63 -3.06
C VAL A 34 12.52 -6.71 -1.82
N TYR A 35 11.76 -7.79 -1.64
CA TYR A 35 10.91 -7.95 -0.45
C TYR A 35 11.70 -8.16 0.85
N ILE A 36 12.84 -8.87 0.80
CA ILE A 36 13.73 -8.98 1.96
C ILE A 36 14.29 -7.61 2.31
N VAL A 37 14.75 -6.83 1.31
CA VAL A 37 15.27 -5.48 1.53
C VAL A 37 14.20 -4.58 2.13
N ASP A 38 12.97 -4.63 1.63
CA ASP A 38 11.86 -3.85 2.19
C ASP A 38 11.54 -4.26 3.63
N ALA A 39 11.51 -5.56 3.93
CA ALA A 39 11.34 -6.05 5.29
C ALA A 39 12.48 -5.58 6.22
N VAL A 40 13.74 -5.60 5.76
CA VAL A 40 14.88 -5.08 6.53
C VAL A 40 14.77 -3.58 6.75
N LEU A 41 14.34 -2.82 5.74
CA LEU A 41 14.11 -1.38 5.87
C LEU A 41 13.06 -1.09 6.94
N VAL A 42 11.90 -1.75 6.86
CA VAL A 42 10.76 -1.51 7.77
C VAL A 42 11.05 -1.99 9.20
N PHE A 43 11.64 -3.17 9.38
CA PHE A 43 11.80 -3.76 10.71
C PHE A 43 13.13 -3.42 11.40
N PHE A 44 14.15 -2.96 10.67
CA PHE A 44 15.46 -2.64 11.24
C PHE A 44 15.86 -1.19 11.02
N PHE A 45 15.92 -0.71 9.77
CA PHE A 45 16.44 0.65 9.49
C PHE A 45 15.53 1.76 10.01
N ILE A 46 14.22 1.65 9.81
CA ILE A 46 13.28 2.69 10.25
C ILE A 46 13.22 2.73 11.79
N PRO A 47 13.06 1.62 12.53
CA PRO A 47 13.14 1.64 14.00
C PRO A 47 14.48 2.16 14.50
N PHE A 48 15.58 1.78 13.86
CA PHE A 48 16.91 2.34 14.16
C PHE A 48 16.95 3.85 14.02
N ALA A 49 16.46 4.38 12.89
CA ALA A 49 16.42 5.81 12.66
C ALA A 49 15.48 6.50 13.67
N MET A 50 14.32 5.94 14.00
CA MET A 50 13.41 6.47 15.03
C MET A 50 14.11 6.57 16.40
N PHE A 51 14.68 5.48 16.90
CA PHE A 51 15.40 5.48 18.19
C PHE A 51 16.64 6.38 18.17
N TYR A 52 17.31 6.48 17.02
CA TYR A 52 18.37 7.45 16.85
C TYR A 52 17.81 8.86 16.99
N TYR A 53 16.77 9.26 16.24
CA TYR A 53 16.20 10.61 16.28
C TYR A 53 15.55 10.99 17.62
N GLU A 54 14.98 10.02 18.35
CA GLU A 54 14.48 10.21 19.72
C GLU A 54 15.59 10.30 20.77
N GLY A 55 16.78 9.82 20.46
CA GLY A 55 17.95 9.93 21.33
C GLY A 55 18.28 11.38 21.66
N ASP A 56 18.35 11.65 22.96
CA ASP A 56 18.70 12.94 23.56
C ASP A 56 19.84 13.65 22.80
N GLN A 57 19.58 14.88 22.33
CA GLN A 57 20.54 15.63 21.51
C GLN A 57 21.80 16.01 22.31
N ASP A 58 21.71 16.00 23.63
CA ASP A 58 22.80 16.33 24.55
C ASP A 58 23.87 15.22 24.67
N LYS A 59 23.66 14.05 24.04
CA LYS A 59 24.59 12.91 24.08
C LYS A 59 25.54 12.93 22.87
N SER A 60 26.78 12.49 23.08
CA SER A 60 27.73 12.27 21.98
C SER A 60 27.18 11.29 20.94
N VAL A 61 27.52 11.51 19.67
CA VAL A 61 27.04 10.70 18.52
C VAL A 61 27.26 9.21 18.74
N ALA A 62 28.42 8.83 19.29
CA ALA A 62 28.75 7.43 19.59
C ALA A 62 27.83 6.81 20.67
N LYS A 63 27.48 7.56 21.72
CA LYS A 63 26.59 7.10 22.79
C LYS A 63 25.15 6.97 22.29
N ARG A 64 24.72 7.89 21.43
CA ARG A 64 23.42 7.85 20.74
C ARG A 64 23.31 6.64 19.81
N LEU A 65 24.34 6.39 19.00
CA LEU A 65 24.40 5.23 18.10
C LEU A 65 24.33 3.91 18.86
N ARG A 66 25.12 3.76 19.94
CA ARG A 66 25.11 2.54 20.77
C ARG A 66 23.75 2.31 21.44
N SER A 67 23.13 3.38 21.95
CA SER A 67 21.80 3.32 22.55
C SER A 67 20.75 2.88 21.52
N ALA A 68 20.76 3.48 20.33
CA ALA A 68 19.82 3.14 19.26
C ALA A 68 20.00 1.68 18.83
N LEU A 69 21.24 1.21 18.62
CA LEU A 69 21.53 -0.18 18.26
C LEU A 69 21.02 -1.18 19.31
N LEU A 70 21.17 -0.88 20.61
CA LEU A 70 20.67 -1.73 21.69
C LEU A 70 19.15 -1.84 21.67
N TRP A 71 18.44 -0.73 21.47
CA TRP A 71 16.97 -0.73 21.37
C TRP A 71 16.48 -1.46 20.13
N VAL A 72 17.16 -1.29 19.01
CA VAL A 72 16.85 -2.03 17.77
C VAL A 72 17.05 -3.51 17.96
N LEU A 73 18.18 -3.92 18.54
CA LEU A 73 18.44 -5.33 18.81
C LEU A 73 17.38 -5.93 19.74
N ALA A 74 17.00 -5.22 20.80
CA ALA A 74 15.93 -5.64 21.69
C ALA A 74 14.59 -5.79 20.94
N SER A 75 14.21 -4.81 20.12
CA SER A 75 13.00 -4.88 19.29
C SER A 75 13.05 -6.02 18.27
N ALA A 76 14.21 -6.26 17.66
CA ALA A 76 14.41 -7.32 16.67
C ALA A 76 14.30 -8.70 17.30
N VAL A 77 14.84 -8.90 18.51
CA VAL A 77 14.68 -10.16 19.26
C VAL A 77 13.22 -10.41 19.59
N VAL A 78 12.49 -9.40 20.05
CA VAL A 78 11.05 -9.53 20.35
C VAL A 78 10.26 -9.86 19.07
N CYS A 79 10.52 -9.14 17.98
CA CYS A 79 9.88 -9.40 16.68
C CYS A 79 10.22 -10.80 16.14
N ALA A 80 11.48 -11.24 16.23
CA ALA A 80 11.92 -12.55 15.78
C ALA A 80 11.30 -13.69 16.59
N LEU A 81 11.20 -13.54 17.92
CA LEU A 81 10.51 -14.49 18.78
C LEU A 81 9.02 -14.57 18.43
N ALA A 82 8.35 -13.42 18.28
CA ALA A 82 6.95 -13.38 17.90
C ALA A 82 6.70 -14.04 16.53
N LEU A 83 7.49 -13.71 15.51
CA LEU A 83 7.42 -14.29 14.17
C LEU A 83 7.75 -15.79 14.17
N GLY A 84 8.73 -16.22 14.97
CA GLY A 84 9.10 -17.63 15.12
C GLY A 84 8.00 -18.48 15.74
N ILE A 85 7.35 -17.97 16.79
CA ILE A 85 6.19 -18.64 17.42
C ILE A 85 5.04 -18.74 16.41
N LEU A 86 4.72 -17.63 15.74
CA LEU A 86 3.67 -17.58 14.71
C LEU A 86 3.95 -18.55 13.56
N TYR A 87 5.19 -18.63 13.07
CA TYR A 87 5.61 -19.57 12.03
C TYR A 87 5.50 -21.04 12.50
N GLY A 88 5.83 -21.31 13.77
CA GLY A 88 5.66 -22.63 14.37
C GLY A 88 4.21 -23.11 14.39
N LEU A 89 3.27 -22.20 14.67
CA LEU A 89 1.84 -22.50 14.80
C LEU A 89 1.08 -22.49 13.47
N ILE A 90 1.33 -21.49 12.60
CA ILE A 90 0.48 -21.15 11.45
C ILE A 90 1.26 -21.18 10.11
N GLY A 91 2.56 -21.51 10.11
CA GLY A 91 3.42 -21.54 8.91
C GLY A 91 3.15 -22.68 7.90
N LYS A 92 1.94 -23.23 7.87
CA LYS A 92 1.51 -24.27 6.92
C LYS A 92 0.62 -23.67 5.83
N VAL A 93 0.79 -24.16 4.61
CA VAL A 93 0.05 -23.75 3.41
C VAL A 93 -0.78 -24.95 2.97
N ASP A 94 -2.08 -24.72 2.76
CA ASP A 94 -3.06 -25.73 2.38
C ASP A 94 -3.49 -25.49 0.92
N PHE A 95 -2.93 -26.27 0.01
CA PHE A 95 -3.32 -26.27 -1.40
C PHE A 95 -4.56 -27.13 -1.60
N THR A 96 -5.55 -26.61 -2.33
CA THR A 96 -6.68 -27.40 -2.82
C THR A 96 -6.23 -28.15 -4.06
N VAL A 97 -6.07 -29.47 -3.94
CA VAL A 97 -5.65 -30.34 -5.02
C VAL A 97 -6.74 -31.37 -5.28
N ARG A 98 -6.80 -31.90 -6.49
CA ARG A 98 -7.60 -33.09 -6.77
C ARG A 98 -6.69 -34.29 -6.63
N HIS A 99 -7.02 -35.17 -5.68
CA HIS A 99 -6.27 -36.41 -5.55
C HIS A 99 -6.73 -37.36 -6.65
N LEU A 100 -5.91 -37.51 -7.68
CA LEU A 100 -6.17 -38.41 -8.79
C LEU A 100 -5.43 -39.72 -8.54
N SER A 101 -6.16 -40.83 -8.53
CA SER A 101 -5.58 -42.16 -8.36
C SER A 101 -5.92 -43.00 -9.58
N SER A 102 -4.92 -43.38 -10.37
CA SER A 102 -5.09 -44.25 -11.53
C SER A 102 -4.09 -45.41 -11.44
N SER A 103 -4.56 -46.62 -11.73
CA SER A 103 -3.69 -47.80 -11.79
C SER A 103 -2.71 -47.67 -12.96
N ALA A 104 -1.42 -47.78 -12.67
CA ALA A 104 -0.39 -47.83 -13.70
C ALA A 104 -0.14 -49.29 -14.11
N THR A 105 -0.22 -49.58 -15.40
CA THR A 105 0.20 -50.87 -15.98
C THR A 105 1.57 -50.71 -16.61
N SER A 106 2.47 -51.68 -16.43
CA SER A 106 3.75 -51.71 -17.13
C SER A 106 3.52 -51.74 -18.65
N PHE A 107 4.37 -51.06 -19.41
CA PHE A 107 4.31 -51.11 -20.87
C PHE A 107 4.56 -52.56 -21.32
N PRO A 108 3.58 -53.23 -21.97
CA PRO A 108 3.71 -54.64 -22.29
C PRO A 108 4.69 -54.83 -23.44
N SER A 109 5.46 -55.91 -23.39
CA SER A 109 6.31 -56.37 -24.48
C SER A 109 5.52 -57.06 -25.59
N THR A 110 4.26 -57.43 -25.32
CA THR A 110 3.33 -58.07 -26.26
C THR A 110 2.02 -57.29 -26.32
N TRP A 111 1.61 -56.86 -27.52
CA TRP A 111 0.42 -56.01 -27.75
C TRP A 111 -0.91 -56.79 -27.72
N SER A 112 -0.99 -57.90 -26.98
CA SER A 112 -2.19 -58.75 -26.93
C SER A 112 -3.36 -58.15 -26.14
N GLU A 113 -3.08 -57.24 -25.20
CA GLU A 113 -4.10 -56.56 -24.39
C GLU A 113 -4.61 -55.24 -25.00
N PHE A 114 -3.94 -54.72 -26.01
CA PHE A 114 -4.30 -53.46 -26.67
C PHE A 114 -4.81 -53.76 -28.07
N SER A 115 -6.07 -53.47 -28.33
CA SER A 115 -6.69 -53.60 -29.65
C SER A 115 -7.39 -52.30 -30.01
N SER A 116 -7.88 -52.19 -31.25
CA SER A 116 -8.76 -51.08 -31.65
C SER A 116 -10.02 -50.99 -30.78
N SER A 117 -10.45 -52.09 -30.14
CA SER A 117 -11.58 -52.14 -29.21
C SER A 117 -11.20 -51.94 -27.73
N GLN A 118 -9.92 -52.09 -27.37
CA GLN A 118 -9.37 -51.78 -26.04
C GLN A 118 -8.13 -50.89 -26.15
N PRO A 119 -8.31 -49.57 -26.38
CA PRO A 119 -7.21 -48.65 -26.53
C PRO A 119 -6.47 -48.43 -25.19
N CYS A 120 -5.21 -48.00 -25.29
CA CYS A 120 -4.39 -47.68 -24.12
C CYS A 120 -4.88 -46.46 -23.33
N ILE A 121 -5.60 -45.55 -23.99
CA ILE A 121 -6.30 -44.40 -23.41
C ILE A 121 -7.68 -44.37 -24.07
N GLY A 122 -8.75 -44.48 -23.27
CA GLY A 122 -10.12 -44.51 -23.81
C GLY A 122 -11.20 -44.32 -22.73
N GLN A 123 -12.46 -44.16 -23.17
CA GLN A 123 -13.63 -43.91 -22.32
C GLN A 123 -14.18 -45.18 -21.62
N SER A 124 -13.41 -46.27 -21.60
CA SER A 124 -13.83 -47.59 -21.09
C SER A 124 -12.97 -48.02 -19.89
N ALA A 125 -12.63 -49.31 -19.76
CA ALA A 125 -12.01 -49.90 -18.57
C ALA A 125 -10.63 -49.33 -18.15
N ARG A 126 -9.98 -48.50 -18.99
CA ARG A 126 -8.65 -47.90 -18.75
C ARG A 126 -8.69 -46.36 -18.74
N GLN A 127 -9.84 -45.77 -18.40
CA GLN A 127 -9.99 -44.32 -18.33
C GLN A 127 -9.24 -43.73 -17.13
N CYS A 128 -8.41 -42.71 -17.37
CA CYS A 128 -7.70 -42.03 -16.29
C CYS A 128 -8.67 -41.26 -15.40
N ASP A 129 -8.40 -41.27 -14.09
CA ASP A 129 -9.17 -40.55 -13.07
C ASP A 129 -9.24 -39.03 -13.37
N ALA A 130 -8.26 -38.49 -14.11
CA ALA A 130 -8.29 -37.11 -14.61
C ALA A 130 -9.55 -36.76 -15.43
N TYR A 131 -10.20 -37.74 -16.07
CA TYR A 131 -11.40 -37.54 -16.89
C TYR A 131 -12.71 -37.91 -16.18
N THR A 132 -12.65 -38.67 -15.08
CA THR A 132 -13.84 -39.20 -14.37
C THR A 132 -13.97 -38.67 -12.95
N ALA A 133 -12.92 -38.07 -12.38
CA ALA A 133 -12.92 -37.50 -11.04
C ALA A 133 -13.98 -36.39 -10.91
N SER A 134 -14.98 -36.63 -10.06
CA SER A 134 -16.01 -35.64 -9.74
C SER A 134 -15.41 -34.44 -8.98
N PRO A 135 -16.04 -33.26 -8.99
CA PRO A 135 -15.61 -32.11 -8.18
C PRO A 135 -15.52 -32.38 -6.67
N SER A 136 -16.07 -33.50 -6.19
CA SER A 136 -16.02 -33.91 -4.78
C SER A 136 -14.72 -34.61 -4.36
N SER A 137 -13.78 -34.89 -5.29
CA SER A 137 -12.45 -35.45 -5.00
C SER A 137 -11.41 -34.40 -4.61
N GLU A 138 -11.84 -33.17 -4.29
CA GLU A 138 -10.97 -32.12 -3.79
C GLU A 138 -10.47 -32.44 -2.38
N THR A 139 -9.16 -32.58 -2.24
CA THR A 139 -8.48 -32.79 -0.96
C THR A 139 -7.49 -31.67 -0.70
N THR A 140 -7.11 -31.48 0.57
CA THR A 140 -6.14 -30.47 0.96
C THR A 140 -4.75 -31.08 1.07
N TRP A 141 -3.80 -30.62 0.27
CA TRP A 141 -2.40 -30.96 0.41
C TRP A 141 -1.67 -29.88 1.19
N THR A 142 -1.06 -30.27 2.31
CA THR A 142 -0.44 -29.33 3.24
C THR A 142 1.08 -29.35 3.08
N MET A 143 1.68 -28.20 2.83
CA MET A 143 3.13 -28.02 2.77
C MET A 143 3.57 -26.92 3.75
N ARG A 144 4.81 -27.00 4.26
CA ARG A 144 5.37 -25.94 5.10
C ARG A 144 5.95 -24.85 4.20
N ALA A 145 5.55 -23.59 4.40
CA ALA A 145 6.15 -22.46 3.69
C ALA A 145 7.59 -22.25 4.16
N THR A 146 8.45 -21.67 3.32
CA THR A 146 9.76 -21.22 3.79
C THR A 146 9.59 -20.02 4.74
N PHE A 147 10.51 -19.85 5.69
CA PHE A 147 10.42 -18.75 6.66
C PHE A 147 10.38 -17.35 6.01
N PRO A 148 11.20 -17.03 4.98
CA PRO A 148 11.11 -15.74 4.30
C PRO A 148 9.76 -15.49 3.62
N GLU A 149 9.20 -16.49 2.93
CA GLU A 149 7.88 -16.38 2.29
C GLU A 149 6.78 -16.14 3.34
N TYR A 150 6.87 -16.78 4.50
CA TYR A 150 5.94 -16.56 5.60
C TYR A 150 6.00 -15.13 6.15
N VAL A 151 7.21 -14.58 6.35
CA VAL A 151 7.40 -13.19 6.82
C VAL A 151 6.83 -12.21 5.80
N VAL A 152 7.11 -12.40 4.50
CA VAL A 152 6.55 -11.56 3.43
C VAL A 152 5.03 -11.64 3.44
N ALA A 153 4.46 -12.84 3.56
CA ALA A 153 3.01 -12.99 3.57
C ALA A 153 2.34 -12.31 4.76
N LEU A 154 2.94 -12.40 5.95
CA LEU A 154 2.44 -11.70 7.13
C LEU A 154 2.51 -10.17 6.95
N ALA A 155 3.61 -9.65 6.42
CA ALA A 155 3.77 -8.24 6.09
C ALA A 155 2.73 -7.78 5.05
N THR A 156 2.43 -8.61 4.04
CA THR A 156 1.39 -8.33 3.05
C THR A 156 0.01 -8.24 3.68
N ILE A 157 -0.32 -9.02 4.71
CA ILE A 157 -1.64 -8.93 5.38
C ILE A 157 -1.76 -7.62 6.15
N VAL A 158 -0.73 -7.28 6.93
CA VAL A 158 -0.70 -6.01 7.67
C VAL A 158 -0.78 -4.85 6.69
N GLY A 159 -0.01 -4.91 5.61
CA GLY A 159 -0.07 -3.93 4.53
C GLY A 159 -1.41 -3.89 3.83
N SER A 160 -2.11 -5.02 3.66
CA SER A 160 -3.42 -5.09 2.98
C SER A 160 -4.48 -4.37 3.79
N VAL A 161 -4.48 -4.53 5.11
CA VAL A 161 -5.36 -3.76 6.01
C VAL A 161 -5.09 -2.27 5.90
N LEU A 162 -3.82 -1.86 5.96
CA LEU A 162 -3.43 -0.45 5.83
C LEU A 162 -3.74 0.11 4.43
N PHE A 163 -3.53 -0.68 3.37
CA PHE A 163 -3.83 -0.33 1.99
C PHE A 163 -5.32 -0.15 1.75
N THR A 164 -6.17 -1.05 2.27
CA THR A 164 -7.62 -0.89 2.23
C THR A 164 -8.04 0.44 2.83
N ILE A 165 -7.45 0.83 3.96
CA ILE A 165 -7.78 2.06 4.67
C ILE A 165 -7.24 3.30 3.96
N PHE A 166 -5.92 3.38 3.77
CA PHE A 166 -5.27 4.55 3.18
C PHE A 166 -5.51 4.65 1.68
N GLY A 167 -5.43 3.54 0.94
CA GLY A 167 -5.71 3.51 -0.49
C GLY A 167 -7.18 3.78 -0.79
N GLY A 168 -8.11 3.17 -0.03
CA GLY A 168 -9.55 3.37 -0.19
C GLY A 168 -9.96 4.82 0.07
N VAL A 169 -9.44 5.46 1.12
CA VAL A 169 -9.69 6.90 1.35
C VAL A 169 -8.94 7.77 0.34
N GLY A 170 -7.71 7.39 0.03
CA GLY A 170 -6.78 8.12 -0.84
C GLY A 170 -7.25 8.26 -2.28
N ILE A 171 -7.86 7.21 -2.85
CA ILE A 171 -8.28 7.19 -4.25
C ILE A 171 -9.35 8.25 -4.56
N ALA A 172 -10.18 8.60 -3.59
CA ALA A 172 -11.12 9.70 -3.70
C ALA A 172 -10.51 11.03 -3.24
N CYS A 173 -9.78 11.01 -2.12
CA CYS A 173 -9.21 12.22 -1.51
C CYS A 173 -8.21 12.93 -2.41
N PHE A 174 -7.36 12.19 -3.14
CA PHE A 174 -6.31 12.77 -3.96
C PHE A 174 -6.86 13.69 -5.07
N PRO A 175 -7.68 13.20 -6.02
CA PRO A 175 -8.19 14.06 -7.09
C PRO A 175 -9.12 15.17 -6.56
N LEU A 176 -9.99 14.84 -5.61
CA LEU A 176 -10.92 15.81 -5.03
C LEU A 176 -10.19 16.90 -4.24
N GLY A 177 -9.14 16.55 -3.50
CA GLY A 177 -8.30 17.48 -2.76
C GLY A 177 -7.60 18.49 -3.68
N LEU A 178 -7.08 18.03 -4.82
CA LEU A 178 -6.45 18.89 -5.83
C LEU A 178 -7.47 19.84 -6.47
N ILE A 179 -8.65 19.35 -6.85
CA ILE A 179 -9.74 20.18 -7.41
C ILE A 179 -10.21 21.23 -6.40
N PHE A 180 -10.43 20.83 -5.14
CA PHE A 180 -10.85 21.77 -4.09
C PHE A 180 -9.76 22.78 -3.75
N SER A 181 -8.47 22.41 -3.85
CA SER A 181 -7.37 23.37 -3.71
C SER A 181 -7.45 24.47 -4.76
N PHE A 182 -7.83 24.15 -6.00
CA PHE A 182 -8.06 25.16 -7.03
C PHE A 182 -9.32 26.00 -6.77
N ILE A 183 -10.44 25.37 -6.37
CA ILE A 183 -11.70 26.09 -6.11
C ILE A 183 -11.56 27.07 -4.93
N ARG A 184 -10.84 26.67 -3.88
CA ARG A 184 -10.62 27.46 -2.67
C ARG A 184 -9.45 28.45 -2.77
N ARG A 185 -8.78 28.52 -3.91
CA ARG A 185 -7.63 29.41 -4.10
C ARG A 185 -8.00 30.88 -3.81
N PRO A 186 -7.06 31.67 -3.28
CA PRO A 186 -7.23 33.12 -3.25
C PRO A 186 -7.30 33.68 -4.67
N LYS A 187 -8.28 34.56 -4.93
CA LYS A 187 -8.55 35.10 -6.28
C LYS A 187 -7.95 36.48 -6.52
N ALA A 188 -7.50 37.17 -5.48
CA ALA A 188 -6.98 38.52 -5.57
C ALA A 188 -5.76 38.69 -4.66
N VAL A 189 -4.81 39.51 -5.12
CA VAL A 189 -3.68 39.99 -4.32
C VAL A 189 -4.22 41.00 -3.32
N ILE A 190 -3.86 40.84 -2.04
CA ILE A 190 -4.30 41.70 -0.95
C ILE A 190 -3.47 43.00 -0.95
N THR A 191 -4.08 44.14 -0.58
CA THR A 191 -3.33 45.40 -0.45
C THR A 191 -2.44 45.39 0.80
N ARG A 192 -1.36 46.19 0.81
CA ARG A 192 -0.45 46.26 1.96
C ARG A 192 -1.17 46.57 3.29
N SER A 193 -2.18 47.44 3.27
CA SER A 193 -2.95 47.81 4.47
C SER A 193 -3.81 46.65 4.99
N GLN A 194 -4.43 45.88 4.09
CA GLN A 194 -5.18 44.68 4.45
C GLN A 194 -4.26 43.57 4.97
N TYR A 195 -3.10 43.37 4.34
CA TYR A 195 -2.08 42.42 4.81
C TYR A 195 -1.62 42.76 6.22
N ILE A 196 -1.28 44.04 6.49
CA ILE A 196 -0.88 44.48 7.84
C ILE A 196 -1.99 44.23 8.85
N LYS A 197 -3.26 44.49 8.49
CA LYS A 197 -4.40 44.26 9.38
C LYS A 197 -4.56 42.77 9.71
N GLU A 198 -4.60 41.89 8.71
CA GLU A 198 -4.75 40.44 8.91
C GLU A 198 -3.54 39.82 9.61
N ALA A 199 -2.32 40.22 9.25
CA ALA A 199 -1.09 39.79 9.93
C ALA A 199 -1.10 40.21 11.41
N THR A 200 -1.62 41.41 11.72
CA THR A 200 -1.78 41.86 13.11
C THR A 200 -2.81 41.02 13.88
N GLU A 201 -3.92 40.64 13.25
CA GLU A 201 -4.92 39.76 13.85
C GLU A 201 -4.39 38.34 14.09
N LEU A 202 -3.67 37.76 13.12
CA LEU A 202 -2.97 36.48 13.28
C LEU A 202 -1.89 36.57 14.37
N GLY A 203 -1.13 37.66 14.42
CA GLY A 203 -0.14 37.91 15.47
C GLY A 203 -0.75 37.97 16.87
N LYS A 204 -1.97 38.53 17.02
CA LYS A 204 -2.71 38.50 18.29
C LYS A 204 -3.10 37.07 18.68
N LYS A 205 -3.64 36.28 17.74
CA LYS A 205 -3.96 34.85 17.97
C LYS A 205 -2.71 34.03 18.33
N ALA A 206 -1.59 34.27 17.66
CA ALA A 206 -0.32 33.62 17.95
C ALA A 206 0.14 33.89 19.40
N ARG A 207 0.00 35.13 19.87
CA ARG A 207 0.33 35.52 21.25
C ARG A 207 -0.61 34.86 22.27
N GLU A 208 -1.90 34.78 21.98
CA GLU A 208 -2.87 34.07 22.84
C GLU A 208 -2.54 32.58 22.94
N LEU A 209 -2.26 31.92 21.81
CA LEU A 209 -1.85 30.51 21.77
C LEU A 209 -0.53 30.27 22.49
N LYS A 210 0.46 31.17 22.33
CA LYS A 210 1.74 31.10 23.05
C LYS A 210 1.53 31.17 24.56
N LYS A 211 0.71 32.11 25.05
CA LYS A 211 0.38 32.21 26.48
C LYS A 211 -0.33 30.96 27.00
N ALA A 212 -1.27 30.42 26.23
CA ALA A 212 -1.95 29.17 26.58
C ALA A 212 -0.98 27.97 26.64
N ALA A 213 -0.02 27.90 25.71
CA ALA A 213 1.01 26.87 25.70
C ALA A 213 1.96 27.00 26.90
N GLU A 214 2.38 28.22 27.24
CA GLU A 214 3.21 28.50 28.42
C GLU A 214 2.48 28.12 29.72
N ALA A 215 1.18 28.41 29.84
CA ALA A 215 0.37 27.99 30.98
C ALA A 215 0.28 26.46 31.12
N LEU A 216 0.07 25.73 30.01
CA LEU A 216 0.11 24.26 30.02
C LEU A 216 1.50 23.69 30.34
N HIS A 217 2.56 24.39 29.95
CA HIS A 217 3.93 23.98 30.30
C HIS A 217 4.22 24.22 31.80
N GLN A 218 3.64 25.24 32.42
CA GLN A 218 3.69 25.42 33.87
C GLN A 218 2.88 24.33 34.61
N GLU A 219 1.70 23.96 34.10
CA GLU A 219 0.93 22.81 34.61
C GLU A 219 1.69 21.47 34.46
N GLU A 220 2.52 21.35 33.43
CA GLU A 220 3.39 20.19 33.26
C GLU A 220 4.45 20.12 34.37
N ARG A 221 5.08 21.26 34.69
CA ARG A 221 6.09 21.36 35.74
C ARG A 221 5.51 21.16 37.14
N SER A 222 4.24 21.51 37.36
CA SER A 222 3.54 21.24 38.62
C SER A 222 3.08 19.78 38.77
N GLY A 223 3.35 18.91 37.78
CA GLY A 223 3.14 17.47 37.85
C GLY A 223 1.75 16.99 37.44
N SER A 224 0.86 17.88 36.97
CA SER A 224 -0.52 17.53 36.61
C SER A 224 -0.65 16.97 35.19
N LYS A 225 -0.03 15.82 34.91
CA LYS A 225 -0.09 15.13 33.58
C LYS A 225 -1.38 14.32 33.38
N GLY A 226 -2.54 14.90 33.69
CA GLY A 226 -3.85 14.26 33.60
C GLY A 226 -4.42 14.16 32.18
N ARG A 227 -5.62 13.55 32.06
CA ARG A 227 -6.36 13.44 30.78
C ARG A 227 -6.77 14.80 30.20
N LYS A 228 -7.06 15.77 31.07
CA LYS A 228 -7.41 17.16 30.72
C LYS A 228 -6.24 17.88 30.05
N TRP A 229 -5.05 17.79 30.65
CA TRP A 229 -3.82 18.33 30.08
C TRP A 229 -3.56 17.79 28.66
N ARG A 230 -3.63 16.45 28.48
CA ARG A 230 -3.46 15.83 27.14
C ARG A 230 -4.49 16.32 26.11
N LYS A 231 -5.72 16.62 26.54
CA LYS A 231 -6.77 17.16 25.66
C LYS A 231 -6.46 18.61 25.29
N ASN A 232 -6.04 19.43 26.25
CA ASN A 232 -5.68 20.83 26.03
C ASN A 232 -4.44 20.97 25.14
N VAL A 233 -3.41 20.14 25.34
CA VAL A 233 -2.21 20.08 24.48
C VAL A 233 -2.61 19.80 23.03
N LYS A 234 -3.45 18.79 22.79
CA LYS A 234 -3.94 18.47 21.44
C LYS A 234 -4.79 19.58 20.83
N ALA A 235 -5.55 20.32 21.65
CA ALA A 235 -6.33 21.45 21.18
C ALA A 235 -5.42 22.61 20.74
N ILE A 236 -4.39 22.92 21.52
CA ILE A 236 -3.38 23.93 21.16
C ILE A 236 -2.62 23.51 19.91
N GLU A 237 -2.15 22.26 19.84
CA GLU A 237 -1.44 21.73 18.67
C GLU A 237 -2.30 21.87 17.40
N LYS A 238 -3.59 21.52 17.48
CA LYS A 238 -4.52 21.68 16.36
C LYS A 238 -4.69 23.14 15.93
N GLU A 239 -4.82 24.06 16.88
CA GLU A 239 -5.03 25.48 16.57
C GLU A 239 -3.74 26.16 16.08
N LEU A 240 -2.59 25.72 16.56
CA LEU A 240 -1.29 26.11 16.03
C LEU A 240 -1.15 25.67 14.56
N LEU A 241 -1.50 24.41 14.26
CA LEU A 241 -1.49 23.91 12.88
C LEU A 241 -2.45 24.69 11.95
N LEU A 242 -3.57 25.17 12.47
CA LEU A 242 -4.51 26.02 11.73
C LEU A 242 -3.94 27.43 11.52
N LEU A 243 -3.31 27.99 12.55
CA LEU A 243 -2.67 29.30 12.48
C LEU A 243 -1.52 29.32 11.45
N GLU A 244 -0.70 28.26 11.40
CA GLU A 244 0.34 28.10 10.39
C GLU A 244 -0.24 28.04 8.97
N ASP A 245 -1.33 27.29 8.77
CA ASP A 245 -2.01 27.20 7.48
C ASP A 245 -2.59 28.57 7.06
N ASP A 246 -3.18 29.31 8.00
CA ASP A 246 -3.70 30.67 7.77
C ASP A 246 -2.56 31.67 7.45
N MET A 247 -1.43 31.57 8.16
CA MET A 247 -0.23 32.39 7.91
C MET A 247 0.35 32.12 6.52
N LYS A 248 0.49 30.85 6.14
CA LYS A 248 0.96 30.45 4.81
C LYS A 248 0.02 30.93 3.71
N ALA A 249 -1.29 30.84 3.91
CA ALA A 249 -2.27 31.38 2.97
C ALA A 249 -2.13 32.90 2.82
N LEU A 250 -1.86 33.62 3.92
CA LEU A 250 -1.63 35.07 3.89
C LEU A 250 -0.33 35.43 3.15
N GLU A 251 0.75 34.67 3.35
CA GLU A 251 2.01 34.84 2.62
C GLU A 251 1.86 34.56 1.12
N GLU A 252 1.09 33.54 0.73
CA GLU A 252 0.78 33.25 -0.68
C GLU A 252 -0.05 34.38 -1.33
N MET A 253 -0.90 35.08 -0.56
CA MET A 253 -1.71 36.20 -1.05
C MET A 253 -0.95 37.53 -1.16
N TYR A 254 0.24 37.63 -0.57
CA TYR A 254 1.10 38.81 -0.63
C TYR A 254 2.57 38.41 -0.84
N PRO A 255 2.96 38.05 -2.08
CA PRO A 255 4.34 37.66 -2.37
C PRO A 255 5.29 38.81 -2.09
N GLN A 256 6.16 38.63 -1.09
CA GLN A 256 7.17 39.61 -0.72
C GLN A 256 8.44 39.41 -1.57
N GLY A 257 8.88 40.45 -2.30
CA GLY A 257 10.14 40.42 -3.04
C GLY A 257 10.15 41.28 -4.30
N GLU A 258 11.32 41.41 -4.92
CA GLU A 258 11.58 42.21 -6.13
C GLU A 258 10.84 41.67 -7.38
N LYS A 259 10.37 40.41 -7.33
CA LYS A 259 9.66 39.71 -8.42
C LYS A 259 8.27 39.24 -7.98
N ALA A 260 7.48 40.11 -7.35
CA ALA A 260 6.16 39.77 -6.82
C ALA A 260 5.19 39.27 -7.91
N GLU A 261 5.21 39.87 -9.11
CA GLU A 261 4.31 39.50 -10.20
C GLU A 261 4.60 38.11 -10.78
N THR A 262 5.87 37.75 -10.96
CA THR A 262 6.24 36.42 -11.46
C THR A 262 6.00 35.33 -10.43
N THR A 263 6.21 35.64 -9.14
CA THR A 263 5.91 34.73 -8.03
C THR A 263 4.40 34.46 -7.97
N TRP A 264 3.57 35.52 -8.07
CA TRP A 264 2.12 35.35 -8.17
C TRP A 264 1.70 34.54 -9.39
N ALA A 265 2.25 34.83 -10.58
CA ALA A 265 1.96 34.07 -11.79
C ALA A 265 2.30 32.58 -11.64
N LEU A 266 3.43 32.24 -11.01
CA LEU A 266 3.81 30.85 -10.70
C LEU A 266 2.85 30.19 -9.71
N THR A 267 2.37 30.90 -8.68
CA THR A 267 1.37 30.35 -7.76
C THR A 267 0.05 30.05 -8.48
N VAL A 268 -0.43 30.95 -9.35
CA VAL A 268 -1.63 30.76 -10.16
C VAL A 268 -1.46 29.58 -11.13
N LEU A 269 -0.32 29.47 -11.79
CA LEU A 269 0.02 28.34 -12.66
C LEU A 269 0.06 27.02 -11.86
N GLY A 270 0.61 27.04 -10.65
CA GLY A 270 0.61 25.90 -9.73
C GLY A 270 -0.80 25.45 -9.36
N TYR A 271 -1.72 26.39 -9.10
CA TYR A 271 -3.14 26.07 -8.87
C TYR A 271 -3.81 25.49 -10.12
N LEU A 272 -3.51 25.99 -11.32
CA LEU A 272 -4.02 25.42 -12.57
C LEU A 272 -3.48 24.01 -12.83
N GLY A 273 -2.19 23.78 -12.57
CA GLY A 273 -1.57 22.46 -12.62
C GLY A 273 -2.26 21.47 -11.67
N LYS A 274 -2.58 21.89 -10.44
CA LYS A 274 -3.38 21.07 -9.51
C LYS A 274 -4.76 20.73 -10.07
N LEU A 275 -5.43 21.65 -10.77
CA LEU A 275 -6.72 21.34 -11.40
C LEU A 275 -6.59 20.26 -12.48
N ILE A 276 -5.62 20.42 -13.39
CA ILE A 276 -5.38 19.45 -14.48
C ILE A 276 -5.05 18.07 -13.90
N LEU A 277 -4.13 18.01 -12.94
CA LEU A 277 -3.77 16.76 -12.24
C LEU A 277 -4.95 16.18 -11.46
N GLY A 278 -5.80 17.04 -10.89
CA GLY A 278 -7.02 16.62 -10.19
C GLY A 278 -8.05 15.99 -11.13
N ILE A 279 -8.26 16.56 -12.32
CA ILE A 279 -9.17 16.01 -13.35
C ILE A 279 -8.62 14.69 -13.89
N LEU A 280 -7.33 14.64 -14.25
CA LEU A 280 -6.68 13.41 -14.71
C LEU A 280 -6.73 12.32 -13.62
N GLY A 281 -6.40 12.67 -12.38
CA GLY A 281 -6.52 11.78 -11.24
C GLY A 281 -7.95 11.27 -11.05
N LEU A 282 -8.97 12.13 -11.23
CA LEU A 282 -10.37 11.71 -11.10
C LEU A 282 -10.73 10.63 -12.14
N ILE A 283 -10.29 10.81 -13.40
CA ILE A 283 -10.50 9.83 -14.46
C ILE A 283 -9.84 8.50 -14.11
N VAL A 284 -8.59 8.53 -13.65
CA VAL A 284 -7.83 7.33 -13.27
C VAL A 284 -8.45 6.64 -12.04
N SER A 285 -8.90 7.41 -11.04
CA SER A 285 -9.62 6.87 -9.88
C SER A 285 -10.92 6.17 -10.26
N VAL A 286 -11.71 6.78 -11.15
CA VAL A 286 -12.95 6.17 -11.64
C VAL A 286 -12.64 4.90 -12.42
N ALA A 287 -11.62 4.90 -13.29
CA ALA A 287 -11.19 3.72 -14.02
C ALA A 287 -10.75 2.58 -13.07
N TRP A 288 -10.00 2.89 -12.02
CA TRP A 288 -9.63 1.92 -10.99
C TRP A 288 -10.83 1.35 -10.25
N VAL A 289 -11.75 2.20 -9.76
CA VAL A 289 -12.94 1.74 -9.03
C VAL A 289 -13.83 0.88 -9.94
N ALA A 290 -14.02 1.30 -11.19
CA ALA A 290 -14.76 0.51 -12.17
C ALA A 290 -14.09 -0.85 -12.43
N HIS A 291 -12.77 -0.88 -12.61
CA HIS A 291 -12.01 -2.11 -12.81
C HIS A 291 -12.17 -3.07 -11.62
N ILE A 292 -12.09 -2.57 -10.39
CA ILE A 292 -12.27 -3.39 -9.19
C ILE A 292 -13.67 -4.01 -9.15
N ILE A 293 -14.70 -3.22 -9.44
CA ILE A 293 -16.10 -3.69 -9.42
C ILE A 293 -16.36 -4.73 -10.50
N ILE A 294 -15.93 -4.46 -11.73
CA ILE A 294 -16.24 -5.27 -12.92
C ILE A 294 -15.42 -6.56 -12.96
N TYR A 295 -14.13 -6.47 -12.66
CA TYR A 295 -13.17 -7.58 -12.80
C TYR A 295 -12.88 -8.32 -11.49
N SER A 296 -12.73 -7.60 -10.37
CA SER A 296 -12.25 -8.22 -9.12
C SER A 296 -13.36 -8.67 -8.17
N LEU A 297 -14.52 -7.99 -8.12
CA LEU A 297 -15.58 -8.30 -7.14
C LEU A 297 -16.59 -9.34 -7.63
N ILE A 298 -16.77 -9.50 -8.94
CA ILE A 298 -17.78 -10.39 -9.52
C ILE A 298 -17.09 -11.66 -10.04
N ASN A 299 -17.55 -12.83 -9.57
CA ASN A 299 -17.09 -14.13 -10.04
C ASN A 299 -18.27 -14.85 -10.73
N PRO A 300 -18.20 -15.17 -12.04
CA PRO A 300 -17.15 -14.86 -13.02
C PRO A 300 -17.07 -13.35 -13.38
N PRO A 301 -15.91 -12.84 -13.83
CA PRO A 301 -15.75 -11.41 -14.14
C PRO A 301 -16.64 -11.00 -15.32
N LEU A 302 -17.29 -9.84 -15.21
CA LEU A 302 -18.19 -9.33 -16.27
C LEU A 302 -17.42 -8.95 -17.54
N SER A 303 -16.27 -8.31 -17.39
CA SER A 303 -15.32 -8.04 -18.47
C SER A 303 -13.90 -7.84 -17.93
N PRO A 304 -12.87 -8.12 -18.74
CA PRO A 304 -11.47 -7.88 -18.38
C PRO A 304 -11.08 -6.38 -18.34
N PHE A 305 -11.94 -5.47 -18.83
CA PHE A 305 -11.80 -4.00 -18.88
C PHE A 305 -10.37 -3.48 -19.04
N LEU A 306 -9.70 -3.03 -17.97
CA LEU A 306 -8.35 -2.45 -18.07
C LEU A 306 -7.29 -3.48 -18.51
N ASN A 307 -7.47 -4.78 -18.22
CA ASN A 307 -6.58 -5.80 -18.73
C ASN A 307 -6.58 -5.82 -20.26
N GLU A 308 -7.76 -5.74 -20.88
CA GLU A 308 -7.89 -5.72 -22.34
C GLU A 308 -7.29 -4.45 -22.94
N VAL A 309 -7.45 -3.31 -22.26
CA VAL A 309 -6.83 -2.04 -22.67
C VAL A 309 -5.30 -2.17 -22.67
N PHE A 310 -4.71 -2.76 -21.63
CA PHE A 310 -3.25 -2.94 -21.56
C PHE A 310 -2.72 -3.92 -22.60
N ILE A 311 -3.42 -5.03 -22.85
CA ILE A 311 -3.07 -5.98 -23.91
C ILE A 311 -3.08 -5.28 -25.28
N LYS A 312 -4.13 -4.51 -25.58
CA LYS A 312 -4.23 -3.75 -26.84
C LYS A 312 -3.15 -2.67 -26.98
N LEU A 313 -2.72 -2.04 -25.89
CA LEU A 313 -1.61 -1.08 -25.90
C LEU A 313 -0.28 -1.78 -26.17
N ASP A 314 -0.10 -2.99 -25.65
CA ASP A 314 1.09 -3.83 -25.87
C ASP A 314 1.22 -4.25 -27.34
N ASP A 315 0.10 -4.57 -27.99
CA ASP A 315 0.04 -4.92 -29.42
C ASP A 315 0.49 -3.76 -30.33
N VAL A 316 0.25 -2.50 -29.93
CA VAL A 316 0.70 -1.31 -30.66
C VAL A 316 2.21 -1.09 -30.45
N TRP A 317 2.64 -1.15 -29.19
CA TRP A 317 4.05 -1.07 -28.81
C TRP A 317 4.24 -1.74 -27.45
N GLY A 318 5.03 -2.81 -27.38
CA GLY A 318 5.18 -3.63 -26.16
C GLY A 318 5.72 -2.89 -24.92
N LEU A 319 6.21 -1.65 -25.07
CA LEU A 319 6.57 -0.80 -23.92
C LEU A 319 5.41 0.08 -23.43
N LEU A 320 4.40 0.31 -24.27
CA LEU A 320 3.27 1.17 -23.96
C LEU A 320 2.32 0.51 -22.96
N GLY A 321 2.05 -0.79 -23.12
CA GLY A 321 1.24 -1.56 -22.16
C GLY A 321 1.87 -1.57 -20.77
N THR A 322 3.17 -1.86 -20.71
CA THR A 322 3.93 -1.89 -19.43
C THR A 322 4.05 -0.50 -18.79
N ALA A 323 4.24 0.56 -19.58
CA ALA A 323 4.25 1.94 -19.08
C ALA A 323 2.87 2.37 -18.54
N ALA A 324 1.78 2.01 -19.21
CA ALA A 324 0.43 2.28 -18.75
C ALA A 324 0.13 1.52 -17.44
N PHE A 325 0.51 0.25 -17.35
CA PHE A 325 0.41 -0.52 -16.10
C PHE A 325 1.20 0.13 -14.96
N ALA A 326 2.43 0.58 -15.21
CA ALA A 326 3.24 1.28 -14.23
C ALA A 326 2.58 2.58 -13.75
N PHE A 327 2.01 3.37 -14.67
CA PHE A 327 1.27 4.59 -14.34
C PHE A 327 0.11 4.32 -13.38
N PHE A 328 -0.69 3.28 -13.64
CA PHE A 328 -1.80 2.90 -12.75
C PHE A 328 -1.31 2.42 -11.38
N CYS A 329 -0.19 1.70 -11.31
CA CYS A 329 0.42 1.27 -10.04
C CYS A 329 0.95 2.45 -9.22
N PHE A 330 1.71 3.36 -9.84
CA PHE A 330 2.22 4.57 -9.17
C PHE A 330 1.07 5.47 -8.72
N TYR A 331 -0.02 5.53 -9.48
CA TYR A 331 -1.21 6.25 -9.07
C TYR A 331 -1.78 5.73 -7.75
N LEU A 332 -1.88 4.41 -7.57
CA LEU A 332 -2.32 3.83 -6.29
C LEU A 332 -1.37 4.15 -5.14
N LEU A 333 -0.05 4.15 -5.37
CA LEU A 333 0.91 4.56 -4.33
C LEU A 333 0.72 6.02 -3.93
N ILE A 334 0.54 6.93 -4.90
CA ILE A 334 0.25 8.34 -4.63
C ILE A 334 -1.08 8.48 -3.87
N ALA A 335 -2.10 7.70 -4.23
CA ALA A 335 -3.36 7.66 -3.52
C ALA A 335 -3.18 7.21 -2.06
N VAL A 336 -2.41 6.15 -1.80
CA VAL A 336 -2.08 5.69 -0.43
C VAL A 336 -1.38 6.79 0.36
N ILE A 337 -0.40 7.47 -0.22
CA ILE A 337 0.30 8.60 0.44
C ILE A 337 -0.70 9.71 0.76
N ALA A 338 -1.57 10.08 -0.18
CA ALA A 338 -2.61 11.08 0.02
C ALA A 338 -3.61 10.68 1.12
N GLY A 339 -4.02 9.41 1.16
CA GLY A 339 -4.90 8.86 2.19
C GLY A 339 -4.25 8.84 3.57
N ALA A 340 -2.97 8.48 3.65
CA ALA A 340 -2.19 8.54 4.88
C ALA A 340 -2.06 9.97 5.41
N MET A 341 -1.85 10.96 4.52
CA MET A 341 -1.83 12.39 4.89
C MET A 341 -3.20 12.89 5.38
N MET A 342 -4.29 12.44 4.75
CA MET A 342 -5.66 12.87 5.09
C MET A 342 -6.15 12.27 6.41
N LEU A 343 -5.87 10.98 6.65
CA LEU A 343 -6.27 10.24 7.85
C LEU A 343 -5.33 10.44 9.03
N GLY A 344 -4.48 11.48 9.03
CA GLY A 344 -3.44 11.77 10.03
C GLY A 344 -3.91 12.05 11.47
N LEU A 345 -4.91 11.32 11.97
CA LEU A 345 -5.42 11.31 13.34
C LEU A 345 -5.91 9.89 13.71
N ARG A 346 -5.60 9.48 14.95
CA ARG A 346 -5.94 8.20 15.64
C ARG A 346 -6.84 7.24 14.87
N LEU A 347 -6.22 6.26 14.21
CA LEU A 347 -6.90 5.08 13.68
C LEU A 347 -6.98 4.04 14.79
N VAL A 348 -8.15 3.93 15.45
CA VAL A 348 -8.58 3.01 16.55
C VAL A 348 -7.56 2.68 17.67
N PHE A 349 -6.34 2.26 17.35
CA PHE A 349 -5.25 1.96 18.29
C PHE A 349 -3.92 2.70 18.02
N ILE A 350 -3.69 3.26 16.82
CA ILE A 350 -2.42 3.90 16.44
C ILE A 350 -2.61 5.41 16.23
N THR A 351 -1.82 6.23 16.94
CA THR A 351 -1.68 7.67 16.66
C THR A 351 -0.79 7.86 15.45
N ILE A 352 -1.38 7.93 14.26
CA ILE A 352 -0.68 8.37 13.06
C ILE A 352 -0.39 9.87 13.23
N HIS A 353 0.88 10.25 13.08
CA HIS A 353 1.28 11.65 13.14
C HIS A 353 0.91 12.34 11.82
N PRO A 354 0.27 13.53 11.85
CA PRO A 354 -0.08 14.23 10.62
C PRO A 354 1.19 14.58 9.83
N MET A 355 1.21 14.23 8.55
CA MET A 355 2.33 14.55 7.67
C MET A 355 2.04 15.86 6.91
N LYS A 356 2.85 16.89 7.20
CA LYS A 356 2.91 18.16 6.46
C LYS A 356 4.26 18.28 5.75
N TRP A 357 4.23 18.81 4.54
CA TRP A 357 5.45 19.10 3.77
C TRP A 357 6.28 20.17 4.49
N GLY A 358 7.53 19.86 4.82
CA GLY A 358 8.49 20.81 5.42
C GLY A 358 8.27 21.15 6.91
N ALA A 359 7.19 20.67 7.54
CA ALA A 359 6.85 20.99 8.93
C ALA A 359 6.66 19.72 9.80
N THR A 360 7.17 18.58 9.35
CA THR A 360 7.06 17.30 10.08
C THR A 360 8.32 16.98 10.84
N LEU A 361 8.15 16.55 12.11
CA LEU A 361 9.24 16.00 12.89
C LEU A 361 9.80 14.76 12.20
N MET A 362 11.13 14.61 12.18
CA MET A 362 11.82 13.51 11.49
C MET A 362 11.35 12.13 11.97
N ASN A 363 11.10 11.96 13.26
CA ASN A 363 10.59 10.70 13.82
C ASN A 363 9.19 10.35 13.27
N SER A 364 8.28 11.32 13.31
CA SER A 364 6.92 11.19 12.77
C SER A 364 6.90 10.96 11.26
N PHE A 365 7.83 11.58 10.54
CA PHE A 365 8.02 11.37 9.11
C PHE A 365 8.46 9.92 8.83
N LEU A 366 9.49 9.43 9.51
CA LEU A 366 10.00 8.06 9.38
C LEU A 366 8.94 7.00 9.72
N PHE A 367 8.12 7.24 10.74
CA PHE A 367 7.00 6.36 11.07
C PHE A 367 5.99 6.25 9.93
N ASN A 368 5.60 7.37 9.33
CA ASN A 368 4.69 7.37 8.18
C ASN A 368 5.32 6.72 6.95
N VAL A 369 6.62 6.94 6.69
CA VAL A 369 7.35 6.26 5.61
C VAL A 369 7.32 4.73 5.81
N GLY A 370 7.51 4.24 7.03
CA GLY A 370 7.41 2.81 7.33
C GLY A 370 6.03 2.23 7.07
N LEU A 371 4.97 2.97 7.42
CA LEU A 371 3.59 2.57 7.09
C LEU A 371 3.34 2.53 5.58
N ILE A 372 3.85 3.50 4.82
CA ILE A 372 3.72 3.56 3.36
C ILE A 372 4.50 2.42 2.68
N LEU A 373 5.70 2.09 3.16
CA LEU A 373 6.48 0.96 2.64
C LEU A 373 5.73 -0.36 2.85
N LEU A 374 5.16 -0.60 4.03
CA LEU A 374 4.30 -1.77 4.26
C LEU A 374 3.09 -1.83 3.32
N CYS A 375 2.48 -0.68 3.02
CA CYS A 375 1.38 -0.62 2.04
C CYS A 375 1.87 -0.95 0.63
N SER A 376 3.11 -0.59 0.27
CA SER A 376 3.65 -0.79 -1.08
C SER A 376 3.70 -2.25 -1.51
N ILE A 377 4.06 -3.17 -0.60
CA ILE A 377 4.00 -4.63 -0.83
C ILE A 377 2.57 -5.03 -1.21
N SER A 378 1.59 -4.47 -0.52
CA SER A 378 0.18 -4.81 -0.72
C SER A 378 -0.40 -4.18 -1.98
N VAL A 379 0.09 -3.00 -2.38
CA VAL A 379 -0.24 -2.42 -3.70
C VAL A 379 0.25 -3.34 -4.81
N ILE A 380 1.47 -3.89 -4.71
CA ILE A 380 2.00 -4.83 -5.71
C ILE A 380 1.14 -6.10 -5.75
N GLN A 381 0.83 -6.67 -4.58
CA GLN A 381 -0.03 -7.85 -4.48
C GLN A 381 -1.41 -7.58 -5.09
N PHE A 382 -2.01 -6.43 -4.76
CA PHE A 382 -3.30 -6.03 -5.29
C PHE A 382 -3.27 -5.87 -6.81
N CYS A 383 -2.26 -5.18 -7.36
CA CYS A 383 -2.08 -5.02 -8.80
C CYS A 383 -1.87 -6.37 -9.51
N ALA A 384 -1.10 -7.29 -8.94
CA ALA A 384 -0.91 -8.63 -9.50
C ALA A 384 -2.26 -9.37 -9.60
N THR A 385 -3.07 -9.33 -8.55
CA THR A 385 -4.41 -9.96 -8.55
C THR A 385 -5.43 -9.24 -9.45
N ALA A 386 -5.47 -7.91 -9.43
CA ALA A 386 -6.40 -7.10 -10.20
C ALA A 386 -6.09 -7.12 -11.71
N PHE A 387 -4.83 -7.36 -12.08
CA PHE A 387 -4.40 -7.47 -13.47
C PHE A 387 -3.92 -8.88 -13.83
N ALA A 388 -4.51 -9.91 -13.21
CA ALA A 388 -4.09 -11.30 -13.38
C ALA A 388 -4.07 -11.77 -14.85
N ALA A 389 -4.98 -11.24 -15.70
CA ALA A 389 -5.03 -11.58 -17.12
C ALA A 389 -3.90 -10.91 -17.93
N TYR A 390 -3.55 -9.66 -17.64
CA TYR A 390 -2.43 -8.97 -18.29
C TYR A 390 -1.07 -9.47 -17.77
N ALA A 391 -0.95 -9.68 -16.45
CA ALA A 391 0.28 -10.12 -15.79
C ALA A 391 0.43 -11.66 -15.77
N GLN A 392 -0.26 -12.38 -16.64
CA GLN A 392 -0.21 -13.84 -16.71
C GLN A 392 1.24 -14.30 -16.99
N ALA A 393 1.67 -15.37 -16.34
CA ALA A 393 3.03 -15.92 -16.42
C ALA A 393 4.16 -15.00 -15.91
N THR A 394 3.84 -13.93 -15.18
CA THR A 394 4.87 -13.14 -14.48
C THR A 394 5.22 -13.76 -13.12
N ALA A 395 6.46 -13.59 -12.69
CA ALA A 395 6.94 -14.08 -11.38
C ALA A 395 6.16 -13.47 -10.20
N ALA A 396 5.71 -12.21 -10.32
CA ALA A 396 4.90 -11.56 -9.31
C ALA A 396 3.54 -12.26 -9.14
N GLN A 397 2.90 -12.64 -10.25
CA GLN A 397 1.63 -13.38 -10.22
C GLN A 397 1.78 -14.78 -9.64
N GLU A 398 2.88 -15.47 -9.92
CA GLU A 398 3.16 -16.80 -9.34
C GLU A 398 3.30 -16.72 -7.80
N ILE A 399 4.04 -15.72 -7.30
CA ILE A 399 4.29 -15.53 -5.86
C ILE A 399 3.00 -15.16 -5.11
N PHE A 400 2.24 -14.17 -5.60
CA PHE A 400 1.08 -13.64 -4.87
C PHE A 400 -0.23 -14.40 -5.15
N GLY A 401 -0.39 -14.94 -6.36
CA GLY A 401 -1.62 -15.63 -6.76
C GLY A 401 -1.77 -16.99 -6.08
N HIS A 402 -0.71 -17.81 -6.06
CA HIS A 402 -0.82 -19.20 -5.62
C HIS A 402 -0.39 -19.44 -4.17
N THR A 403 0.70 -18.83 -3.73
CA THR A 403 1.27 -19.08 -2.39
C THR A 403 0.49 -18.35 -1.29
N LEU A 404 0.14 -17.08 -1.52
CA LEU A 404 -0.53 -16.25 -0.51
C LEU A 404 -1.99 -16.69 -0.26
N GLN A 405 -2.71 -17.01 -1.34
CA GLN A 405 -4.11 -17.48 -1.26
C GLN A 405 -4.25 -18.87 -0.64
N SER A 406 -3.14 -19.60 -0.46
CA SER A 406 -3.15 -20.95 0.09
C SER A 406 -2.69 -21.00 1.57
N LEU A 407 -2.29 -19.87 2.17
CA LEU A 407 -1.88 -19.82 3.58
C LEU A 407 -3.05 -20.15 4.52
N ARG A 408 -2.79 -21.05 5.48
CA ARG A 408 -3.79 -21.54 6.42
C ARG A 408 -4.35 -20.39 7.27
N GLY A 409 -5.68 -20.31 7.35
CA GLY A 409 -6.41 -19.24 8.05
C GLY A 409 -6.59 -17.95 7.23
N ILE A 410 -5.55 -17.50 6.54
CA ILE A 410 -5.53 -16.23 5.80
C ILE A 410 -6.24 -16.34 4.44
N LYS A 411 -6.24 -17.55 3.84
CA LYS A 411 -6.94 -17.89 2.59
C LYS A 411 -8.35 -17.32 2.50
N TYR A 412 -9.10 -17.29 3.60
CA TYR A 412 -10.48 -16.80 3.61
C TYR A 412 -10.59 -15.30 3.32
N LEU A 413 -9.66 -14.48 3.83
CA LEU A 413 -9.68 -13.03 3.62
C LEU A 413 -9.53 -12.68 2.13
N TYR A 414 -8.66 -13.41 1.43
CA TYR A 414 -8.43 -13.24 -0.01
C TYR A 414 -9.50 -13.95 -0.86
N LYS A 415 -9.98 -15.14 -0.46
CA LYS A 415 -11.04 -15.86 -1.17
C LYS A 415 -12.36 -15.07 -1.21
N TYR A 416 -12.70 -14.37 -0.13
CA TYR A 416 -13.91 -13.55 -0.05
C TYR A 416 -13.70 -12.09 -0.48
N ASN A 417 -12.54 -11.75 -1.05
CA ASN A 417 -12.22 -10.41 -1.51
C ASN A 417 -12.48 -9.30 -0.46
N VAL A 418 -12.25 -9.59 0.83
CA VAL A 418 -12.64 -8.70 1.94
C VAL A 418 -11.94 -7.34 1.83
N PHE A 419 -10.66 -7.35 1.44
CA PHE A 419 -9.87 -6.13 1.28
C PHE A 419 -10.35 -5.26 0.14
N GLN A 420 -10.80 -5.86 -0.97
CA GLN A 420 -11.34 -5.16 -2.14
C GLN A 420 -12.71 -4.54 -1.85
N TYR A 421 -13.60 -5.27 -1.17
CA TYR A 421 -14.87 -4.71 -0.70
C TYR A 421 -14.66 -3.55 0.27
N GLY A 422 -13.74 -3.70 1.23
CA GLY A 422 -13.38 -2.64 2.16
C GLY A 422 -12.81 -1.40 1.44
N PHE A 423 -11.97 -1.61 0.42
CA PHE A 423 -11.35 -0.54 -0.35
C PHE A 423 -12.41 0.30 -1.07
N VAL A 424 -13.32 -0.36 -1.80
CA VAL A 424 -14.42 0.31 -2.52
C VAL A 424 -15.38 0.98 -1.53
N GLY A 425 -15.71 0.32 -0.42
CA GLY A 425 -16.58 0.89 0.61
C GLY A 425 -16.04 2.20 1.19
N LEU A 426 -14.73 2.26 1.51
CA LEU A 426 -14.08 3.47 2.00
C LEU A 426 -13.93 4.55 0.92
N ALA A 427 -13.71 4.16 -0.34
CA ALA A 427 -13.69 5.09 -1.47
C ALA A 427 -15.06 5.78 -1.66
N ILE A 428 -16.15 5.01 -1.60
CA ILE A 428 -17.50 5.55 -1.71
C ILE A 428 -17.82 6.47 -0.53
N LEU A 429 -17.52 6.04 0.70
CA LEU A 429 -17.72 6.83 1.91
C LEU A 429 -16.99 8.19 1.84
N THR A 430 -15.76 8.20 1.34
CA THR A 430 -14.99 9.43 1.22
C THR A 430 -15.50 10.36 0.12
N ILE A 431 -15.98 9.82 -1.00
CA ILE A 431 -16.69 10.61 -2.02
C ILE A 431 -17.92 11.31 -1.41
N PHE A 432 -18.74 10.57 -0.66
CA PHE A 432 -19.91 11.15 0.03
C PHE A 432 -19.52 12.21 1.05
N TYR A 433 -18.45 11.97 1.84
CA TYR A 433 -17.95 12.95 2.79
C TYR A 433 -17.54 14.26 2.09
N TYR A 434 -16.83 14.18 0.97
CA TYR A 434 -16.44 15.35 0.19
C TYR A 434 -17.63 16.02 -0.51
N ALA A 435 -18.63 15.27 -0.97
CA ALA A 435 -19.85 15.85 -1.53
C ALA A 435 -20.64 16.63 -0.46
N ALA A 436 -20.77 16.09 0.76
CA ALA A 436 -21.53 16.72 1.84
C ALA A 436 -20.80 17.92 2.50
N PHE A 437 -19.48 17.82 2.70
CA PHE A 437 -18.72 18.79 3.49
C PHE A 437 -17.62 19.51 2.72
N GLY A 438 -17.23 19.03 1.53
CA GLY A 438 -16.14 19.59 0.73
C GLY A 438 -16.41 21.00 0.22
N TRP A 439 -17.68 21.41 0.07
CA TRP A 439 -18.03 22.74 -0.45
C TRP A 439 -18.10 23.82 0.62
N ARG A 440 -18.14 23.46 1.91
CA ARG A 440 -18.20 24.45 2.99
C ARG A 440 -16.85 25.16 3.09
N LYS A 441 -16.80 26.45 2.74
CA LYS A 441 -15.69 27.35 3.12
C LYS A 441 -15.55 27.27 4.64
N ARG A 442 -14.33 26.99 5.13
CA ARG A 442 -14.05 27.01 6.57
C ARG A 442 -14.36 28.42 7.07
N LYS A 443 -15.36 28.56 7.94
CA LYS A 443 -15.60 29.82 8.64
C LYS A 443 -14.41 30.07 9.57
N PRO A 444 -13.84 31.30 9.62
CA PRO A 444 -12.84 31.63 10.64
C PRO A 444 -13.45 31.34 12.01
N ARG A 445 -12.85 30.44 12.77
CA ARG A 445 -13.33 30.11 14.11
C ARG A 445 -13.09 31.32 15.02
N ALA A 446 -14.15 31.72 15.72
CA ALA A 446 -14.07 32.73 16.77
C ALA A 446 -13.26 32.19 17.97
N ARG A 447 -12.69 33.14 18.74
CA ARG A 447 -11.94 33.04 20.01
C ARG A 447 -11.68 31.60 20.50
N PHE A 448 -10.41 31.20 20.49
CA PHE A 448 -9.95 29.96 21.12
C PHE A 448 -10.19 30.02 22.63
N GLN A 449 -10.95 29.05 23.16
CA GLN A 449 -11.20 28.90 24.59
C GLN A 449 -10.78 27.50 25.03
N LEU A 450 -9.94 27.43 26.06
CA LEU A 450 -9.54 26.17 26.70
C LEU A 450 -10.73 25.58 27.46
N SER A 451 -10.86 24.26 27.50
CA SER A 451 -11.87 23.64 28.37
C SER A 451 -11.46 23.83 29.83
N SER A 452 -12.30 24.55 30.57
CA SER A 452 -12.17 24.84 32.00
C SER A 452 -12.14 23.61 32.87
#